data_AF-A0A6L9SH17-F1
#
_entry.id   AF-A0A6L9SH17-F1
#
_cell.length_a   1.000
_cell.length_b   1.000
_cell.length_c   1.000
_cell.angle_alpha   90.00
_cell.angle_beta   90.00
_cell.angle_gamma   90.00
#
_symmetry.space_group_name_H-M   'P 1'
#
loop_
_entity.id
_entity.type
_entity.pdbx_description
1 polymer ?
#
loop_
_entity_poly.entity_id
_entity_poly.type
_entity_poly.pdbx_seq_one_letter_code
_entity_poly.pdbx_strand_id
1 'polypeptide(L)'
;MSTVPRQGRERTHPRRLTAGFLSTLERCGSRGVDVVRLRARYREAARPHGVVLQHVMERVDAHARTFDPKQRVLLIADEIDGQETYRQNLWDYRRAGTPGYRSSKLEQIVDTIYFAPSRASRLIQAVDLVAYMHHRRMSVTELDRRADLANRQIWSRVSKRVVHEWEWVP
;
A
#
# COMPACT_ATOMS: atom_id res chain seq x y z
N MET A 1 -11.88 -12.79 -49.68
CA MET A 1 -10.49 -12.51 -49.26
C MET A 1 -10.52 -11.29 -48.34
N SER A 2 -10.76 -11.56 -47.06
CA SER A 2 -9.80 -11.38 -45.94
C SER A 2 -9.72 -9.94 -45.43
N THR A 3 -10.71 -9.63 -44.60
CA THR A 3 -10.66 -8.65 -43.52
C THR A 3 -9.49 -8.98 -42.58
N VAL A 4 -8.50 -8.09 -42.55
CA VAL A 4 -7.39 -8.11 -41.59
C VAL A 4 -7.94 -7.70 -40.21
N PRO A 5 -7.79 -8.53 -39.16
CA PRO A 5 -8.22 -8.14 -37.82
C PRO A 5 -7.24 -7.12 -37.25
N ARG A 6 -7.76 -5.97 -36.79
CA ARG A 6 -7.03 -5.01 -35.97
C ARG A 6 -6.48 -5.73 -34.73
N GLN A 7 -5.17 -5.85 -34.64
CA GLN A 7 -4.47 -6.26 -33.42
C GLN A 7 -4.96 -5.39 -32.26
N GLY A 8 -5.49 -6.06 -31.22
CA GLY A 8 -5.86 -5.44 -29.98
C GLY A 8 -4.66 -4.74 -29.38
N ARG A 9 -4.81 -3.45 -29.07
CA ARG A 9 -3.88 -2.73 -28.20
C ARG A 9 -3.81 -3.48 -26.88
N GLU A 10 -2.71 -4.18 -26.65
CA GLU A 10 -2.27 -4.56 -25.30
C GLU A 10 -2.25 -3.27 -24.48
N ARG A 11 -3.21 -3.15 -23.55
CA ARG A 11 -3.16 -2.11 -22.53
C ARG A 11 -2.00 -2.52 -21.62
N THR A 12 -0.85 -1.91 -21.83
CA THR A 12 0.27 -1.95 -20.89
C THR A 12 -0.24 -1.40 -19.56
N HIS A 13 -0.60 -2.29 -18.64
CA HIS A 13 -0.97 -1.89 -17.29
C HIS A 13 0.24 -1.21 -16.65
N PRO A 14 0.10 0.01 -16.11
CA PRO A 14 1.20 0.67 -15.42
C PRO A 14 1.67 -0.25 -14.28
N ARG A 15 2.99 -0.43 -14.13
CA ARG A 15 3.55 -1.19 -13.00
C ARG A 15 3.13 -0.49 -11.71
N ARG A 16 2.21 -1.09 -10.95
CA ARG A 16 1.69 -0.53 -9.70
C ARG A 16 2.52 -1.04 -8.53
N LEU A 17 2.80 -0.18 -7.57
CA LEU A 17 3.36 -0.62 -6.28
C LEU A 17 2.28 -0.41 -5.22
N THR A 18 1.86 -1.49 -4.60
CA THR A 18 0.80 -1.50 -3.58
C THR A 18 1.41 -1.94 -2.26
N ALA A 19 1.17 -1.18 -1.19
CA ALA A 19 1.44 -1.62 0.17
C ALA A 19 0.11 -1.77 0.93
N GLY A 20 0.03 -2.83 1.73
CA GLY A 20 -1.06 -3.04 2.68
C GLY A 20 -0.67 -2.52 4.06
N PHE A 21 -1.67 -2.16 4.86
CA PHE A 21 -1.49 -2.02 6.31
C PHE A 21 -2.68 -2.62 7.05
N LEU A 22 -2.43 -3.05 8.28
CA LEU A 22 -3.42 -3.58 9.22
C LEU A 22 -3.36 -2.72 10.49
N SER A 23 -4.40 -1.93 10.77
CA SER A 23 -4.44 -1.07 11.96
C SER A 23 -4.97 -1.81 13.19
N THR A 24 -5.73 -2.88 12.99
CA THR A 24 -6.32 -3.76 14.02
C THR A 24 -6.68 -5.06 13.30
N LEU A 25 -6.59 -6.22 13.96
CA LEU A 25 -6.84 -7.56 13.36
C LEU A 25 -8.16 -7.71 12.56
N GLU A 26 -9.07 -6.74 12.65
CA GLU A 26 -10.37 -6.73 12.00
C GLU A 26 -10.49 -5.80 10.78
N ARG A 27 -9.52 -4.92 10.53
CA ARG A 27 -9.59 -3.87 9.50
C ARG A 27 -8.28 -3.74 8.73
N CYS A 28 -8.32 -4.00 7.43
CA CYS A 28 -7.18 -3.84 6.53
C CYS A 28 -7.42 -2.70 5.52
N GLY A 29 -6.34 -2.06 5.08
CA GLY A 29 -6.37 -1.10 4.01
C GLY A 29 -5.21 -1.29 3.03
N SER A 30 -5.41 -0.92 1.77
CA SER A 30 -4.34 -0.88 0.76
C SER A 30 -4.16 0.53 0.20
N ARG A 31 -2.90 0.89 -0.02
CA ARG A 31 -2.49 2.10 -0.72
C ARG A 31 -1.57 1.71 -1.87
N GLY A 32 -1.87 2.19 -3.06
CA GLY A 32 -1.04 2.02 -4.24
C GLY A 32 -0.49 3.34 -4.77
N VAL A 33 0.58 3.27 -5.55
CA VAL A 33 1.03 4.37 -6.41
C VAL A 33 1.23 3.88 -7.84
N ASP A 34 0.81 4.69 -8.81
CA ASP A 34 1.18 4.52 -10.21
C ASP A 34 2.66 4.90 -10.39
N VAL A 35 3.53 3.90 -10.49
CA VAL A 35 4.99 4.09 -10.59
C VAL A 35 5.38 4.77 -11.90
N VAL A 36 4.63 4.55 -12.98
CA VAL A 36 4.94 5.14 -14.29
C VAL A 36 4.75 6.65 -14.23
N ARG A 37 3.60 7.09 -13.71
CA ARG A 37 3.30 8.52 -13.55
C ARG A 37 4.14 9.17 -12.46
N LEU A 38 4.45 8.46 -11.39
CA LEU A 38 5.37 8.94 -10.35
C LEU A 38 6.73 9.29 -10.94
N ARG A 39 7.30 8.37 -11.74
CA ARG A 39 8.60 8.58 -12.40
C ARG A 39 8.55 9.66 -13.47
N ALA A 40 7.40 9.82 -14.15
CA ALA A 40 7.22 10.90 -15.12
C ALA A 40 7.17 12.27 -14.44
N ARG A 41 6.53 12.36 -13.26
CA ARG A 41 6.36 13.61 -12.52
C ARG A 41 7.57 13.99 -11.65
N TYR A 42 8.27 13.00 -11.11
CA TYR A 42 9.43 13.18 -10.23
C TYR A 42 10.63 12.41 -10.79
N ARG A 43 11.70 13.12 -11.19
CA ARG A 43 12.96 12.50 -11.62
C ARG A 43 13.60 11.77 -10.44
N GLU A 44 13.78 10.45 -10.57
CA GLU A 44 14.67 9.52 -9.85
C GLU A 44 14.64 9.48 -8.29
N ALA A 45 14.32 10.57 -7.60
CA ALA A 45 14.41 10.76 -6.15
C ALA A 45 13.21 10.22 -5.36
N ALA A 46 12.04 10.05 -5.97
CA ALA A 46 10.87 9.48 -5.28
C ALA A 46 10.92 7.95 -5.35
N ARG A 47 11.58 7.31 -4.39
CA ARG A 47 11.49 5.85 -4.21
C ARG A 47 10.01 5.49 -3.99
N PRO A 48 9.36 4.72 -4.89
CA PRO A 48 7.91 4.51 -4.80
C PRO A 48 7.48 3.91 -3.46
N HIS A 49 8.32 3.05 -2.88
CA HIS A 49 8.11 2.48 -1.56
C HIS A 49 7.98 3.54 -0.46
N GLY A 50 8.87 4.55 -0.44
CA GLY A 50 8.82 5.61 0.57
C GLY A 50 7.58 6.48 0.48
N VAL A 51 7.12 6.76 -0.75
CA VAL A 51 5.89 7.52 -0.97
C VAL A 51 4.66 6.75 -0.51
N VAL A 52 4.57 5.47 -0.86
CA VAL A 52 3.46 4.62 -0.41
C VAL A 52 3.47 4.49 1.11
N LEU A 53 4.65 4.28 1.72
CA LEU A 53 4.78 4.21 3.18
C LEU A 53 4.32 5.50 3.85
N GLN A 54 4.69 6.68 3.33
CA GLN A 54 4.18 7.96 3.81
C GLN A 54 2.64 8.01 3.78
N HIS A 55 2.02 7.68 2.65
CA HIS A 55 0.55 7.72 2.51
C HIS A 55 -0.17 6.68 3.38
N VAL A 56 0.47 5.54 3.67
CA VAL A 56 -0.02 4.56 4.63
C VAL A 56 0.03 5.15 6.04
N MET A 57 1.15 5.74 6.44
CA MET A 57 1.30 6.36 7.77
C MET A 57 0.29 7.50 7.99
N GLU A 58 0.13 8.40 7.01
CA GLU A 58 -0.89 9.46 7.06
C GLU A 58 -2.30 8.89 7.28
N ARG A 59 -2.61 7.77 6.62
CA ARG A 59 -3.94 7.16 6.72
C ARG A 59 -4.13 6.47 8.06
N VAL A 60 -3.13 5.74 8.54
CA VAL A 60 -3.13 5.08 9.86
C VAL A 60 -3.31 6.12 10.96
N ASP A 61 -2.57 7.23 10.89
CA ASP A 61 -2.64 8.32 11.86
C ASP A 61 -4.03 8.98 11.87
N ALA A 62 -4.55 9.33 10.70
CA ALA A 62 -5.90 9.90 10.58
C ALA A 62 -6.98 8.92 11.06
N HIS A 63 -6.80 7.62 10.80
CA HIS A 63 -7.72 6.59 11.26
C HIS A 63 -7.72 6.52 12.79
N ALA A 64 -6.55 6.37 13.42
CA ALA A 64 -6.42 6.32 14.88
C ALA A 64 -7.02 7.56 15.56
N ARG A 65 -6.74 8.74 15.01
CA ARG A 65 -7.30 10.02 15.49
C ARG A 65 -8.83 10.07 15.46
N THR A 66 -9.45 9.36 14.52
CA THR A 66 -10.92 9.31 14.40
C THR A 66 -11.56 8.42 15.47
N PHE A 67 -10.85 7.42 16.00
CA PHE A 67 -11.37 6.57 17.08
C PHE A 67 -11.16 7.19 18.46
N ASP A 68 -9.92 7.57 18.76
CA ASP A 68 -9.55 8.20 20.02
C ASP A 68 -8.29 9.07 19.83
N PRO A 69 -8.35 10.39 20.11
CA PRO A 69 -7.19 11.27 20.06
C PRO A 69 -6.01 10.86 20.96
N LYS A 70 -6.25 10.02 21.98
CA LYS A 70 -5.23 9.49 22.89
C LYS A 70 -4.65 8.15 22.43
N GLN A 71 -5.27 7.47 21.47
CA GLN A 71 -4.80 6.18 20.98
C GLN A 71 -3.42 6.32 20.33
N ARG A 72 -2.51 5.40 20.65
CA ARG A 72 -1.22 5.32 19.97
C ARG A 72 -1.16 4.10 19.06
N VAL A 73 -0.44 4.24 17.96
CA VAL A 73 -0.26 3.18 16.96
C VAL A 73 1.20 2.77 16.90
N LEU A 74 1.45 1.47 17.10
CA LEU A 74 2.73 0.85 16.79
C LEU A 74 2.73 0.39 15.33
N LEU A 75 3.67 0.91 14.55
CA LEU A 75 3.89 0.44 13.18
C LEU A 75 4.87 -0.74 13.19
N ILE A 76 4.42 -1.85 12.63
CA ILE A 76 5.24 -3.03 12.38
C ILE A 76 5.29 -3.25 10.87
N ALA A 77 6.50 -3.37 10.31
CA ALA A 77 6.74 -3.57 8.88
C ALA A 77 7.71 -4.73 8.64
N ASP A 78 7.66 -5.31 7.44
CA ASP A 78 8.67 -6.27 7.01
C ASP A 78 10.03 -5.59 6.85
N GLU A 79 11.11 -6.34 7.06
CA GLU A 79 12.46 -5.86 6.85
C GLU A 79 12.69 -5.44 5.38
N ILE A 80 13.20 -4.23 5.21
CA ILE A 80 13.50 -3.64 3.90
C ILE A 80 14.88 -2.97 3.92
N ASP A 81 15.49 -2.73 2.77
CA ASP A 81 16.71 -1.93 2.72
C ASP A 81 16.45 -0.47 3.08
N GLY A 82 17.34 0.13 3.87
CA GLY A 82 17.24 1.54 4.27
C GLY A 82 16.22 1.82 5.39
N GLN A 83 15.97 0.84 6.28
CA GLN A 83 15.09 0.97 7.45
C GLN A 83 15.33 2.24 8.26
N GLU A 84 16.60 2.59 8.44
CA GLU A 84 16.99 3.76 9.22
C GLU A 84 16.52 5.06 8.60
N THR A 85 16.54 5.16 7.26
CA THR A 85 15.97 6.30 6.55
C THR A 85 14.47 6.41 6.80
N TYR A 86 13.74 5.29 6.85
CA TYR A 86 12.30 5.32 7.13
C TYR A 86 11.98 5.69 8.58
N ARG A 87 12.81 5.26 9.53
CA ARG A 87 12.70 5.72 10.93
C ARG A 87 12.94 7.22 11.04
N GLN A 88 14.01 7.72 10.41
CA GLN A 88 14.31 9.15 10.40
C GLN A 88 13.18 9.97 9.75
N ASN A 89 12.64 9.49 8.62
CA ASN A 89 11.50 10.13 7.98
C ASN A 89 10.28 10.21 8.91
N LEU A 90 9.98 9.16 9.68
CA LEU A 90 8.91 9.20 10.67
C LEU A 90 9.18 10.30 11.70
N TRP A 91 10.38 10.35 12.28
CA TRP A 91 10.78 11.43 13.19
C TRP A 91 10.55 12.82 12.60
N ASP A 92 10.96 13.03 11.36
CA ASP A 92 10.78 14.28 10.64
C ASP A 92 9.29 14.60 10.42
N TYR A 93 8.48 13.61 10.04
CA TYR A 93 7.04 13.78 9.85
C TYR A 93 6.28 14.10 11.14
N ARG A 94 6.76 13.61 12.30
CA ARG A 94 6.21 13.99 13.61
C ARG A 94 6.54 15.45 13.94
N ARG A 95 7.76 15.89 13.63
CA ARG A 95 8.26 17.24 13.97
C ARG A 95 7.74 18.32 13.03
N ALA A 96 7.95 18.12 11.73
CA ALA A 96 7.72 19.11 10.68
C ALA A 96 6.46 18.84 9.84
N GLY A 97 5.89 17.62 9.90
CA GLY A 97 4.79 17.19 9.04
C GLY A 97 5.26 16.47 7.78
N THR A 98 4.35 15.77 7.12
CA THR A 98 4.64 15.04 5.89
C THR A 98 4.82 15.99 4.69
N PRO A 99 5.71 15.67 3.72
CA PRO A 99 5.88 16.48 2.53
C PRO A 99 4.71 16.28 1.54
N GLY A 100 4.33 17.32 0.79
CA GLY A 100 3.34 17.25 -0.28
C GLY A 100 2.24 18.31 -0.18
N TYR A 101 1.25 18.22 -1.07
CA TYR A 101 0.17 19.21 -1.20
C TYR A 101 -0.71 19.32 0.07
N ARG A 102 -0.85 18.22 0.83
CA ARG A 102 -1.56 18.19 2.10
C ARG A 102 -0.66 17.58 3.18
N SER A 103 0.20 18.42 3.75
CA SER A 103 1.05 18.03 4.87
C SER A 103 0.20 17.65 6.09
N SER A 104 0.58 16.57 6.77
CA SER A 104 0.00 16.14 8.05
C SER A 104 1.09 15.86 9.07
N LYS A 105 0.91 16.28 10.32
CA LYS A 105 1.73 15.79 11.43
C LYS A 105 1.24 14.43 11.87
N LEU A 106 2.18 13.49 12.02
CA LEU A 106 1.92 12.13 12.50
C LEU A 106 1.99 12.12 14.04
N GLU A 107 0.85 12.30 14.70
CA GLU A 107 0.80 12.50 16.16
C GLU A 107 0.44 11.22 16.93
N GLN A 108 -0.25 10.29 16.28
CA GLN A 108 -0.76 9.05 16.88
C GLN A 108 0.23 7.89 16.75
N ILE A 109 1.10 7.92 15.75
CA ILE A 109 2.11 6.89 15.54
C ILE A 109 3.23 7.07 16.58
N VAL A 110 3.65 5.99 17.24
CA VAL A 110 4.80 5.98 18.15
C VAL A 110 6.09 6.37 17.41
N ASP A 111 7.12 6.79 18.11
CA ASP A 111 8.34 7.40 17.55
C ASP A 111 9.24 6.44 16.75
N THR A 112 8.81 5.20 16.51
CA THR A 112 9.58 4.23 15.76
C THR A 112 8.73 3.28 14.95
N ILE A 113 9.33 2.76 13.87
CA ILE A 113 8.81 1.66 13.07
C ILE A 113 9.57 0.39 13.49
N TYR A 114 8.84 -0.61 13.93
CA TYR A 114 9.40 -1.92 14.25
C TYR A 114 9.50 -2.75 12.96
N PHE A 115 10.73 -2.97 12.50
CA PHE A 115 10.99 -3.85 11.38
C PHE A 115 11.21 -5.25 11.91
N ALA A 116 10.44 -6.21 11.41
CA ALA A 116 10.53 -7.60 11.81
C ALA A 116 10.66 -8.48 10.57
N PRO A 117 11.47 -9.55 10.61
CA PRO A 117 11.63 -10.43 9.46
C PRO A 117 10.30 -11.11 9.16
N SER A 118 9.86 -11.10 7.90
CA SER A 118 8.60 -11.71 7.44
C SER A 118 8.35 -13.12 7.96
N ARG A 119 9.39 -13.96 8.05
CA ARG A 119 9.29 -15.34 8.59
C ARG A 119 8.91 -15.41 10.08
N ALA A 120 9.12 -14.34 10.84
CA ALA A 120 8.85 -14.27 12.27
C ALA A 120 7.44 -13.75 12.61
N SER A 121 6.68 -13.25 11.63
CA SER A 121 5.35 -12.68 11.87
C SER A 121 4.30 -13.14 10.86
N ARG A 122 3.35 -13.95 11.33
CA ARG A 122 2.16 -14.36 10.55
C ARG A 122 1.30 -13.17 10.14
N LEU A 123 1.31 -12.08 10.91
CA LEU A 123 0.52 -10.89 10.60
C LEU A 123 1.13 -10.10 9.45
N ILE A 124 2.46 -9.96 9.40
CA ILE A 124 3.14 -9.33 8.26
C ILE A 124 2.85 -10.13 6.99
N GLN A 125 3.01 -11.45 7.04
CA GLN A 125 2.67 -12.33 5.91
C GLN A 125 1.20 -12.22 5.47
N ALA A 126 0.28 -12.10 6.42
CA ALA A 126 -1.14 -11.91 6.11
C ALA A 126 -1.37 -10.59 5.39
N VAL A 127 -0.72 -9.49 5.81
CA VAL A 127 -0.80 -8.18 5.14
C VAL A 127 -0.25 -8.25 3.72
N ASP A 128 0.90 -8.91 3.53
CA ASP A 128 1.49 -9.09 2.20
C ASP A 128 0.57 -9.90 1.28
N LEU A 129 -0.07 -10.94 1.79
CA LEU A 129 -1.05 -11.72 1.04
C LEU A 129 -2.23 -10.87 0.60
N VAL A 130 -2.78 -10.03 1.49
CA VAL A 130 -3.88 -9.11 1.16
C VAL A 130 -3.43 -8.09 0.11
N ALA A 131 -2.26 -7.47 0.28
CA ALA A 131 -1.72 -6.49 -0.65
C ALA A 131 -1.46 -7.12 -2.04
N TYR A 132 -0.91 -8.34 -2.07
CA TYR A 132 -0.69 -9.10 -3.30
C TYR A 132 -1.99 -9.44 -4.02
N MET A 133 -2.99 -9.98 -3.31
CA MET A 133 -4.29 -10.32 -3.91
C MET A 133 -5.00 -9.09 -4.46
N HIS A 134 -4.94 -7.99 -3.70
CA HIS A 134 -5.48 -6.70 -4.13
C HIS A 134 -4.81 -6.22 -5.42
N HIS A 135 -3.46 -6.18 -5.44
CA HIS A 135 -2.70 -5.80 -6.63
C HIS A 135 -2.99 -6.71 -7.83
N ARG A 136 -2.98 -8.04 -7.63
CA ARG A 136 -3.24 -9.01 -8.69
C ARG A 136 -4.60 -8.80 -9.33
N ARG A 137 -5.64 -8.57 -8.52
CA ARG A 137 -7.00 -8.32 -9.01
C ARG A 137 -7.10 -7.04 -9.85
N MET A 138 -6.31 -6.02 -9.53
CA MET A 138 -6.35 -4.73 -10.21
C MET A 138 -5.48 -4.67 -11.47
N SER A 139 -4.42 -5.47 -11.52
CA SER A 139 -3.39 -5.39 -12.56
C SER A 139 -3.39 -6.56 -13.54
N VAL A 140 -3.98 -7.71 -13.18
CA VAL A 140 -3.94 -8.94 -13.98
C VAL A 140 -5.34 -9.30 -14.46
N THR A 141 -5.49 -9.47 -15.77
CA THR A 141 -6.68 -10.11 -16.35
C THR A 141 -6.44 -11.61 -16.36
N GLU A 142 -7.17 -12.36 -15.53
CA GLU A 142 -7.06 -13.83 -15.49
C GLU A 142 -7.75 -14.45 -16.71
N LEU A 143 -6.98 -15.20 -17.51
CA LEU A 143 -7.49 -15.91 -18.68
C LEU A 143 -8.08 -17.27 -18.33
N ASP A 144 -7.61 -17.88 -17.23
CA ASP A 144 -8.13 -19.16 -16.71
C ASP A 144 -9.31 -18.92 -15.76
N ARG A 145 -10.48 -19.45 -16.14
CA ARG A 145 -11.72 -19.36 -15.37
C ARG A 145 -11.63 -19.99 -13.98
N ARG A 146 -10.85 -21.07 -13.80
CA ARG A 146 -10.67 -21.72 -12.49
C ARG A 146 -9.85 -20.83 -11.56
N ALA A 147 -8.79 -20.22 -12.09
CA ALA A 147 -7.95 -19.28 -11.32
C ALA A 147 -8.76 -18.04 -10.91
N ASP A 148 -9.56 -17.47 -11.81
CA ASP A 148 -10.44 -16.34 -11.49
C ASP A 148 -11.45 -16.70 -10.37
N LEU A 149 -12.10 -17.86 -10.47
CA LEU A 149 -13.05 -18.31 -9.44
C LEU A 149 -12.38 -18.51 -8.07
N ALA A 150 -11.19 -19.13 -8.03
CA ALA A 150 -10.44 -19.31 -6.80
C ALA A 150 -10.03 -17.97 -6.18
N ASN A 151 -9.49 -17.05 -6.98
CA ASN A 151 -9.12 -15.71 -6.53
C ASN A 151 -10.32 -14.93 -5.98
N ARG A 152 -11.47 -15.00 -6.65
CA ARG A 152 -12.72 -14.38 -6.16
C ARG A 152 -13.17 -14.98 -4.83
N GLN A 153 -13.11 -16.31 -4.68
CA GLN A 153 -13.48 -16.96 -3.42
C GLN A 153 -12.58 -16.50 -2.27
N ILE A 154 -11.26 -16.48 -2.47
CA ILE A 154 -10.35 -16.05 -1.42
C ILE A 154 -10.58 -14.58 -1.09
N TRP A 155 -10.70 -13.71 -2.10
CA TRP A 155 -10.97 -12.29 -1.89
C TRP A 155 -12.30 -12.04 -1.17
N SER A 156 -13.33 -12.85 -1.40
CA SER A 156 -14.63 -12.70 -0.73
C SER A 156 -14.53 -12.82 0.81
N ARG A 157 -13.51 -13.53 1.31
CA ARG A 157 -13.24 -13.69 2.75
C ARG A 157 -12.51 -12.48 3.35
N VAL A 158 -11.69 -11.82 2.55
CA VAL A 158 -10.84 -10.69 2.97
C VAL A 158 -11.56 -9.35 2.79
N SER A 159 -12.26 -9.17 1.67
CA SER A 159 -12.95 -7.93 1.29
C SER A 159 -13.87 -7.35 2.36
N LYS A 160 -14.52 -8.20 3.16
CA LYS A 160 -15.38 -7.77 4.28
C LYS A 160 -14.64 -6.98 5.36
N ARG A 161 -13.31 -7.11 5.41
CA ARG A 161 -12.42 -6.44 6.36
C ARG A 161 -11.65 -5.27 5.72
N VAL A 162 -11.75 -5.10 4.40
CA VAL A 162 -11.09 -3.99 3.69
C VAL A 162 -11.91 -2.72 3.91
N VAL A 163 -11.41 -1.82 4.75
CA VAL A 163 -12.07 -0.54 5.09
C VAL A 163 -11.56 0.62 4.25
N HIS A 164 -10.41 0.46 3.59
CA HIS A 164 -9.85 1.51 2.76
C HIS A 164 -9.05 0.95 1.60
N GLU A 165 -9.33 1.45 0.40
CA GLU A 165 -8.64 1.10 -0.82
C GLU A 165 -8.43 2.38 -1.61
N TRP A 166 -7.17 2.71 -1.91
CA TRP A 166 -6.88 3.89 -2.71
C TRP A 166 -5.58 3.76 -3.49
N GLU A 167 -5.60 4.20 -4.73
CA GLU A 167 -4.43 4.33 -5.57
C GLU A 167 -4.15 5.82 -5.82
N TRP A 168 -2.93 6.24 -5.48
CA TRP A 168 -2.47 7.57 -5.82
C TRP A 168 -1.98 7.61 -7.26
N VAL A 169 -2.53 8.54 -8.03
CA VAL A 169 -2.16 8.81 -9.42
C VAL A 169 -1.57 10.22 -9.47
N PRO A 170 -0.23 10.35 -9.56
CA PRO A 170 0.46 11.62 -9.69
C PRO A 170 0.16 12.32 -11.02
#